data_AF-A0A382GJC4-F1
#
_entry.id   AF-A0A382GJC4-F1
#
_cell.length_a   1.000
_cell.length_b   1.000
_cell.length_c   1.000
_cell.angle_alpha   90.00
_cell.angle_beta   90.00
_cell.angle_gamma   90.00
#
_symmetry.space_group_name_H-M   'P 1'
#
loop_
_entity.id
_entity.type
_entity.pdbx_description
1 polymer ?
#
loop_
_entity_poly.entity_id
_entity_poly.type
_entity_poly.pdbx_seq_one_letter_code
_entity_poly.pdbx_strand_id
1 'polypeptide(L)'
;MDRNSPSNPLPDPSRSLGERIRYHGARALLLVVLAVVITLFFPPTEISDSRIPPQGSVAQEDVTAEIAFSVPKNVSELERDWQLAMQAVPPTFQYLEETGESVAQELNAFFEQLDSAVVARDSVSFEEILRNSQIAATPSQMEY
;
A
#
# COMPACT_ATOMS: atom_id res chain seq x y z
N MET A 1 -27.11 36.66 -63.95
CA MET A 1 -26.72 35.95 -62.71
C MET A 1 -25.66 34.93 -63.11
N ASP A 2 -24.38 35.19 -62.87
CA ASP A 2 -23.33 34.19 -63.07
C ASP A 2 -22.39 34.20 -61.86
N ARG A 3 -22.31 33.03 -61.21
CA ARG A 3 -21.48 32.76 -60.03
C ARG A 3 -20.13 32.24 -60.50
N ASN A 4 -19.07 33.01 -60.32
CA ASN A 4 -17.70 32.50 -60.42
C ASN A 4 -17.31 31.84 -59.09
N SER A 5 -17.44 30.51 -59.03
CA SER A 5 -16.76 29.69 -58.01
C SER A 5 -15.39 29.26 -58.56
N PRO A 6 -14.28 29.40 -57.82
CA PRO A 6 -13.02 28.79 -58.22
C PRO A 6 -13.13 27.26 -58.10
N SER A 7 -12.92 26.55 -59.21
CA SER A 7 -12.74 25.11 -59.23
C SER A 7 -11.46 24.76 -58.47
N ASN A 8 -11.62 24.08 -57.33
CA ASN A 8 -10.50 23.42 -56.66
C ASN A 8 -9.98 22.33 -57.62
N PRO A 9 -8.69 22.33 -58.00
CA PRO A 9 -8.16 21.27 -58.86
C PRO A 9 -8.28 19.93 -58.13
N LEU A 10 -8.95 18.97 -58.77
CA LEU A 10 -8.99 17.58 -58.33
C LEU A 10 -7.55 17.01 -58.33
N PRO A 11 -7.18 16.20 -57.33
CA PRO A 11 -5.85 15.61 -57.28
C PRO A 11 -5.64 14.65 -58.45
N ASP A 12 -4.59 14.88 -59.24
CA ASP A 12 -4.19 14.05 -60.38
C ASP A 12 -3.93 12.59 -59.95
N PRO A 13 -4.66 11.59 -60.51
CA PRO A 13 -4.52 10.19 -60.13
C PRO A 13 -3.32 9.47 -60.77
N SER A 14 -2.47 10.17 -61.54
CA SER A 14 -1.42 9.57 -62.37
C SER A 14 -0.02 9.55 -61.77
N ARG A 15 0.19 9.97 -60.52
CA ARG A 15 1.50 9.78 -59.87
C ARG A 15 1.74 8.32 -59.59
N SER A 16 2.64 7.73 -60.37
CA SER A 16 3.08 6.34 -60.24
C SER A 16 3.46 6.06 -58.78
N LEU A 17 3.06 4.89 -58.27
CA LEU A 17 3.40 4.45 -56.90
C LEU A 17 4.92 4.54 -56.65
N GLY A 18 5.71 4.30 -57.71
CA GLY A 18 7.16 4.39 -57.71
C GLY A 18 7.72 5.80 -57.50
N GLU A 19 7.12 6.85 -58.06
CA GLU A 19 7.56 8.23 -57.78
C GLU A 19 7.25 8.66 -56.35
N ARG A 20 6.07 8.28 -55.83
CA ARG A 20 5.72 8.57 -54.42
C ARG A 20 6.69 7.88 -53.45
N ILE A 21 7.09 6.64 -53.73
CA ILE A 21 8.08 5.91 -52.95
C ILE A 21 9.47 6.57 -53.06
N ARG A 22 9.87 7.11 -54.21
CA ARG A 22 11.16 7.81 -54.34
C ARG A 22 11.20 9.11 -53.54
N TYR A 23 10.14 9.92 -53.60
CA TYR A 23 10.10 11.22 -52.92
C TYR A 23 9.80 11.12 -51.42
N HIS A 24 9.10 10.08 -50.96
CA HIS A 24 8.76 9.90 -49.54
C HIS A 24 9.47 8.71 -48.88
N GLY A 25 10.25 7.93 -49.63
CA GLY A 25 10.92 6.73 -49.14
C GLY A 25 11.93 7.01 -48.05
N ALA A 26 12.68 8.10 -48.15
CA ALA A 26 13.62 8.52 -47.11
C ALA A 26 12.90 8.82 -45.78
N ARG A 27 11.75 9.50 -45.83
CA ARG A 27 10.95 9.82 -44.65
C ARG A 27 10.29 8.58 -44.06
N ALA A 28 9.77 7.69 -44.89
CA ALA A 28 9.19 6.42 -44.47
C ALA A 28 10.24 5.50 -43.83
N LEU A 29 11.42 5.39 -44.46
CA LEU A 29 12.54 4.61 -43.95
C LEU A 29 13.03 5.16 -42.61
N LEU A 30 13.13 6.49 -42.47
CA LEU A 30 13.49 7.12 -41.19
C LEU A 30 12.48 6.75 -40.09
N LEU A 31 11.18 6.80 -40.37
CA LEU A 31 10.15 6.43 -39.39
C LEU A 31 10.24 4.95 -38.99
N VAL A 32 10.49 4.05 -39.96
CA VAL A 32 10.64 2.62 -39.68
C VAL A 32 11.89 2.36 -38.84
N VAL A 33 13.03 2.96 -39.20
CA VAL A 33 14.28 2.82 -38.44
C VAL A 33 14.11 3.37 -37.02
N LEU A 34 13.50 4.55 -36.89
CA LEU A 34 13.23 5.15 -35.58
C LEU A 34 12.33 4.26 -34.72
N ALA A 35 11.26 3.70 -35.30
CA ALA A 35 10.37 2.78 -34.61
C ALA A 35 11.13 1.54 -34.11
N VAL A 36 11.96 0.93 -34.96
CA VAL A 36 12.79 -0.23 -34.59
C VAL A 36 13.76 0.12 -33.45
N VAL A 37 14.45 1.27 -33.54
CA VAL A 37 15.36 1.72 -32.47
C VAL A 37 14.59 1.91 -31.17
N ILE A 38 13.44 2.60 -31.18
CA ILE A 38 12.63 2.80 -29.98
C ILE A 38 12.19 1.45 -29.41
N THR A 39 11.70 0.52 -30.23
CA THR A 39 11.25 -0.80 -29.75
C THR A 39 12.40 -1.63 -29.17
N LEU A 40 13.61 -1.54 -29.71
CA LEU A 40 14.77 -2.26 -29.17
C LEU A 40 15.28 -1.67 -27.85
N PHE A 41 15.32 -0.34 -27.73
CA PHE A 41 15.80 0.34 -26.51
C PHE A 41 14.72 0.48 -25.44
N PHE A 42 13.45 0.46 -25.83
CA PHE A 42 12.26 0.57 -24.99
C PHE A 42 11.27 -0.53 -25.39
N PRO A 43 11.55 -1.80 -25.05
CA PRO A 43 10.61 -2.89 -25.30
C PRO A 43 9.28 -2.60 -24.59
N PRO A 44 8.13 -3.00 -25.16
CA PRO A 44 6.85 -2.83 -24.49
C PRO A 44 6.90 -3.58 -23.16
N THR A 45 6.86 -2.84 -22.05
CA THR A 45 6.61 -3.43 -20.74
C THR A 45 5.16 -3.88 -20.71
N GLU A 46 4.91 -5.10 -20.23
CA GLU A 46 3.56 -5.54 -19.86
C GLU A 46 2.92 -4.38 -19.10
N ILE A 47 1.75 -3.94 -19.55
CA ILE A 47 0.96 -2.95 -18.82
C ILE A 47 0.65 -3.65 -17.51
N SER A 48 1.38 -3.33 -16.43
CA SER A 48 0.97 -3.74 -15.09
C SER A 48 -0.47 -3.31 -14.99
N ASP A 49 -1.34 -4.31 -14.91
CA ASP A 49 -2.77 -4.15 -14.85
C ASP A 49 -3.05 -3.39 -13.56
N SER A 50 -3.02 -2.05 -13.63
CA SER A 50 -3.39 -1.16 -12.55
C SER A 50 -4.90 -1.16 -12.45
N ARG A 51 -5.50 -2.35 -12.35
CA ARG A 51 -6.84 -2.52 -11.87
C ARG A 51 -6.85 -1.91 -10.48
N ILE A 52 -7.70 -0.91 -10.29
CA ILE A 52 -7.98 -0.36 -8.96
C ILE A 52 -8.28 -1.55 -8.06
N PRO A 53 -7.49 -1.77 -7.00
CA PRO A 53 -7.67 -2.93 -6.15
C PRO A 53 -9.11 -2.92 -5.55
N PRO A 54 -9.80 -4.07 -5.48
CA PRO A 54 -11.12 -4.14 -4.89
C PRO A 54 -11.10 -3.61 -3.45
N GLN A 55 -12.20 -3.00 -3.00
CA GLN A 55 -12.30 -2.51 -1.63
C GLN A 55 -12.04 -3.66 -0.63
N GLY A 56 -10.99 -3.52 0.18
CA GLY A 56 -10.54 -4.55 1.15
C GLY A 56 -9.36 -5.41 0.70
N SER A 57 -8.79 -5.20 -0.49
CA SER A 57 -7.55 -5.85 -0.88
C SER A 57 -6.35 -5.29 -0.11
N VAL A 58 -5.53 -6.17 0.43
CA VAL A 58 -4.20 -5.83 0.99
C VAL A 58 -3.12 -6.13 -0.03
N ALA A 59 -1.99 -5.44 0.06
CA ALA A 59 -0.82 -5.75 -0.78
C ALA A 59 -0.37 -7.20 -0.50
N GLN A 60 -0.18 -8.00 -1.54
CA GLN A 60 0.26 -9.41 -1.40
C GLN A 60 1.76 -9.52 -1.11
N GLU A 61 2.49 -8.43 -1.27
CA GLU A 61 3.91 -8.31 -1.00
C GLU A 61 4.15 -7.10 -0.08
N ASP A 62 5.02 -7.29 0.92
CA ASP A 62 5.46 -6.22 1.80
C ASP A 62 6.50 -5.36 1.07
N VAL A 63 6.02 -4.43 0.25
CA VAL A 63 6.87 -3.48 -0.46
C VAL A 63 7.10 -2.27 0.45
N THR A 64 8.16 -2.34 1.26
CA THR A 64 8.61 -1.20 2.07
C THR A 64 9.16 -0.06 1.17
N ALA A 65 9.76 -0.37 0.01
CA ALA A 65 10.11 0.57 -1.08
C ALA A 65 10.47 -0.18 -2.39
N GLU A 66 10.15 0.39 -3.56
CA GLU A 66 10.51 -0.18 -4.89
C GLU A 66 12.04 -0.21 -5.11
N ILE A 67 12.76 0.72 -4.49
CA ILE A 67 14.22 0.81 -4.55
C ILE A 67 14.74 0.91 -3.12
N ALA A 68 15.72 0.08 -2.77
CA ALA A 68 16.39 0.17 -1.47
C ALA A 68 17.14 1.51 -1.36
N PHE A 69 16.80 2.31 -0.34
CA PHE A 69 17.53 3.53 0.00
C PHE A 69 17.85 3.54 1.49
N SER A 70 18.97 4.15 1.85
CA SER A 70 19.33 4.39 3.25
C SER A 70 19.01 5.83 3.61
N VAL A 71 18.39 6.03 4.77
CA VAL A 71 18.15 7.36 5.33
C VAL A 71 19.34 7.69 6.24
N PRO A 72 20.18 8.69 5.91
CA PRO A 72 21.38 9.00 6.68
C PRO A 72 21.00 9.83 7.93
N LYS A 73 20.26 9.23 8.86
CA LYS A 73 19.95 9.83 10.16
C LYS A 73 20.74 9.16 11.26
N ASN A 74 21.29 9.95 12.16
CA ASN A 74 21.90 9.44 13.37
C ASN A 74 20.84 9.24 14.48
N VAL A 75 21.21 8.49 15.53
CA VAL A 75 20.29 8.15 16.63
C VAL A 75 19.67 9.39 17.29
N SER A 76 20.42 10.48 17.42
CA SER A 76 19.90 11.72 18.04
C SER A 76 18.90 12.45 17.16
N GLU A 77 19.03 12.35 15.84
CA GLU A 77 18.07 12.89 14.88
C GLU A 77 16.78 12.08 14.89
N LEU A 78 16.89 10.74 14.96
CA LEU A 78 15.73 9.86 15.08
C LEU A 78 14.94 10.13 16.36
N GLU A 79 15.62 10.25 17.50
CA GLU A 79 14.96 10.54 18.78
C GLU A 79 14.23 11.89 18.72
N ARG A 80 14.89 12.92 18.17
CA ARG A 80 14.26 14.24 17.98
C ARG A 80 13.01 14.14 17.11
N ASP A 81 13.09 13.45 15.99
CA ASP A 81 11.98 13.29 15.06
C ASP A 81 10.82 12.51 15.69
N TRP A 82 11.13 11.49 16.49
CA TRP A 82 10.13 10.74 17.24
C TRP A 82 9.40 11.62 18.25
N GLN A 83 10.14 12.39 19.05
CA GLN A 83 9.52 13.33 19.99
C GLN A 83 8.62 14.36 19.29
N LEU A 84 9.06 14.89 18.14
CA LEU A 84 8.25 15.80 17.32
C LEU A 84 6.99 15.11 16.78
N ALA A 85 7.10 13.87 16.31
CA ALA A 85 5.97 13.09 15.81
C ALA A 85 4.96 12.80 16.92
N MET A 86 5.41 12.40 18.11
CA MET A 86 4.55 12.17 19.28
C MET A 86 3.77 13.43 19.69
N GLN A 87 4.41 14.60 19.63
CA GLN A 87 3.75 15.87 19.95
C GLN A 87 2.74 16.31 18.88
N ALA A 88 2.92 15.86 17.63
CA ALA A 88 2.05 16.22 16.52
C ALA A 88 0.75 15.40 16.46
N VAL A 89 0.72 14.23 17.11
CA VAL A 89 -0.48 13.38 17.13
C VAL A 89 -1.43 13.88 18.22
N PRO A 90 -2.59 14.46 17.86
CA PRO A 90 -3.58 14.82 18.86
C PRO A 90 -4.10 13.53 19.54
N PRO A 91 -4.32 13.53 20.86
CA PRO A 91 -4.84 12.36 21.55
C PRO A 91 -6.21 11.97 20.96
N THR A 92 -6.35 10.72 20.54
CA THR A 92 -7.61 10.17 20.00
C THR A 92 -8.56 9.71 21.09
N PHE A 93 -8.06 9.56 22.32
CA PHE A 93 -8.83 9.13 23.49
C PHE A 93 -8.79 10.21 24.57
N GLN A 94 -9.90 10.34 25.30
CA GLN A 94 -9.99 11.18 26.48
C GLN A 94 -9.73 10.29 27.70
N TYR A 95 -8.73 10.66 28.51
CA TYR A 95 -8.46 9.95 29.75
C TYR A 95 -9.52 10.30 30.80
N LEU A 96 -10.14 9.29 31.38
CA LEU A 96 -11.11 9.42 32.46
C LEU A 96 -10.49 8.79 33.72
N GLU A 97 -10.11 9.63 34.68
CA GLU A 97 -9.39 9.20 35.88
C GLU A 97 -10.21 8.20 36.71
N GLU A 98 -11.52 8.43 36.85
CA GLU A 98 -12.44 7.53 37.56
C GLU A 98 -12.49 6.12 36.92
N THR A 99 -12.57 6.05 35.59
CA THR A 99 -12.55 4.77 34.87
C THR A 99 -11.20 4.09 34.98
N GLY A 100 -10.10 4.85 34.92
CA GLY A 100 -8.74 4.32 35.09
C GLY A 100 -8.56 3.64 36.44
N GLU A 101 -8.96 4.31 37.53
CA GLU A 101 -8.88 3.75 38.88
C GLU A 101 -9.76 2.51 39.05
N SER A 102 -11.01 2.56 38.53
CA SER A 102 -11.92 1.41 38.59
C SER A 102 -11.36 0.19 37.84
N VAL A 103 -10.79 0.39 36.66
CA VAL A 103 -10.19 -0.70 35.86
C VAL A 103 -8.94 -1.23 36.54
N ALA A 104 -8.10 -0.36 37.12
CA ALA A 104 -6.92 -0.78 37.88
C ALA A 104 -7.31 -1.65 39.09
N GLN A 105 -8.35 -1.25 39.83
CA GLN A 105 -8.87 -2.01 40.94
C GLN A 105 -9.45 -3.37 40.51
N GLU A 106 -10.21 -3.39 39.41
CA GLU A 106 -10.77 -4.63 38.85
C GLU A 106 -9.68 -5.62 38.42
N LEU A 107 -8.64 -5.12 37.73
CA LEU A 107 -7.50 -5.93 37.32
C LEU A 107 -6.73 -6.51 38.51
N ASN A 108 -6.47 -5.70 39.55
CA ASN A 108 -5.80 -6.18 40.76
C ASN A 108 -6.62 -7.29 41.43
N ALA A 109 -7.93 -7.10 41.59
CA ALA A 109 -8.80 -8.10 42.18
C ALA A 109 -8.85 -9.40 41.36
N PHE A 110 -8.79 -9.31 40.04
CA PHE A 110 -8.70 -10.47 39.15
C PHE A 110 -7.40 -11.26 39.37
N PHE A 111 -6.25 -10.59 39.41
CA PHE A 111 -4.96 -11.26 39.63
C PHE A 111 -4.85 -11.86 41.03
N GLU A 112 -5.34 -11.17 42.06
CA GLU A 112 -5.39 -11.73 43.42
C GLU A 112 -6.20 -13.03 43.50
N GLN A 113 -7.31 -13.13 42.77
CA GLN A 113 -8.11 -14.35 42.70
C GLN A 113 -7.35 -15.50 42.03
N LEU A 114 -6.67 -15.22 40.91
CA LEU A 114 -5.85 -16.22 40.22
C LEU A 114 -4.69 -16.70 41.10
N ASP A 115 -3.95 -15.78 41.72
CA ASP A 115 -2.82 -16.12 42.59
C ASP A 115 -3.28 -16.96 43.79
N SER A 116 -4.43 -16.63 44.38
CA SER A 116 -5.03 -17.43 45.45
C SER A 116 -5.34 -18.87 45.01
N ALA A 117 -5.93 -19.04 43.82
CA ALA A 117 -6.21 -20.37 43.27
C ALA A 117 -4.92 -21.17 42.97
N VAL A 118 -3.88 -20.51 42.46
CA VAL A 118 -2.56 -21.12 42.22
C VAL A 118 -1.92 -21.57 43.54
N VAL A 119 -1.92 -20.71 44.56
CA VAL A 119 -1.37 -21.05 45.90
C VAL A 119 -2.14 -22.22 46.52
N ALA A 120 -3.46 -22.26 46.35
CA ALA A 120 -4.31 -23.36 46.80
C ALA A 120 -4.16 -24.65 45.96
N ARG A 121 -3.49 -24.58 44.79
CA ARG A 121 -3.42 -25.64 43.77
C ARG A 121 -4.81 -26.08 43.30
N ASP A 122 -5.74 -25.14 43.20
CA ASP A 122 -7.12 -25.38 42.77
C ASP A 122 -7.30 -25.04 41.28
N SER A 123 -7.04 -26.04 40.44
CA SER A 123 -7.18 -25.93 38.99
C SER A 123 -8.62 -25.65 38.54
N VAL A 124 -9.62 -26.07 39.33
CA VAL A 124 -11.03 -25.87 39.00
C VAL A 124 -11.41 -24.41 39.22
N SER A 125 -11.03 -23.84 40.37
CA SER A 125 -11.27 -22.42 40.65
C SER A 125 -10.53 -21.52 39.67
N PHE A 126 -9.28 -21.86 39.31
CA PHE A 126 -8.51 -21.12 38.32
C PHE A 126 -9.17 -21.12 36.94
N GLU A 127 -9.66 -22.27 36.47
CA GLU A 127 -10.39 -22.37 35.20
C GLU A 127 -11.69 -21.55 35.23
N GLU A 128 -12.40 -21.58 36.36
CA GLU A 128 -13.65 -20.85 36.55
C GLU A 128 -13.44 -19.34 36.50
N ILE A 129 -12.39 -18.82 37.16
CA ILE A 129 -12.02 -17.40 37.13
C ILE A 129 -11.76 -16.95 35.69
N LEU A 130 -10.93 -17.69 34.94
CA LEU A 130 -10.61 -17.35 33.54
C LEU A 130 -11.85 -17.38 32.64
N ARG A 131 -12.69 -18.41 32.81
CA ARG A 131 -13.93 -18.55 32.03
C ARG A 131 -14.91 -17.41 32.30
N ASN A 132 -15.06 -17.00 33.56
CA ASN A 132 -15.94 -15.89 33.94
C ASN A 132 -15.45 -14.56 33.36
N SER A 133 -14.12 -14.39 33.22
CA SER A 133 -13.49 -13.25 32.54
C SER A 133 -13.41 -13.39 31.01
N GLN A 134 -14.02 -14.43 30.43
CA GLN A 134 -13.99 -14.71 28.98
C GLN A 134 -12.58 -14.92 28.40
N ILE A 135 -11.63 -15.34 29.22
CA ILE A 135 -10.26 -15.62 28.80
C ILE A 135 -10.15 -17.11 28.46
N ALA A 136 -9.79 -17.41 27.22
CA ALA A 136 -9.51 -18.76 26.78
C ALA A 136 -8.07 -19.15 27.15
N ALA A 137 -7.91 -20.08 28.09
CA ALA A 137 -6.61 -20.65 28.46
C ALA A 137 -6.27 -21.85 27.58
N THR A 138 -5.00 -21.96 27.19
CA THR A 138 -4.46 -23.18 26.57
C THR A 138 -4.14 -24.23 27.64
N PRO A 139 -4.11 -25.54 27.31
CA PRO A 139 -3.76 -26.58 28.28
C PRO A 139 -2.42 -26.34 28.98
N SER A 140 -1.41 -25.85 28.26
CA SER A 140 -0.09 -25.51 28.83
C SER A 140 -0.12 -24.34 29.81
N GLN A 141 -1.14 -23.47 29.76
CA GLN A 141 -1.31 -22.37 30.70
C GLN A 141 -2.07 -22.79 31.98
N MET A 142 -2.66 -23.98 31.98
CA MET A 142 -3.32 -24.57 33.15
C MET A 142 -2.37 -25.42 34.00
N GLU A 143 -1.14 -25.64 33.52
CA GLU A 143 -0.10 -26.40 34.21
C GLU A 143 0.72 -25.45 35.09
N TYR A 144 0.46 -25.46 36.41
CA TYR A 144 1.20 -24.69 37.43
C TYR A 144 1.42 -25.49 38.73
#